data_AF-X1GMQ8-F1
#
_entry.id   AF-X1GMQ8-F1
#
_cell.length_a   1.000
_cell.length_b   1.000
_cell.length_c   1.000
_cell.angle_alpha   90.00
_cell.angle_beta   90.00
_cell.angle_gamma   90.00
#
_symmetry.space_group_name_H-M   'P 1'
#
loop_
_entity.id
_entity.type
_entity.pdbx_description
1 polymer ?
#
loop_
_entity_poly.entity_id
_entity_poly.type
_entity_poly.pdbx_seq_one_letter_code
_entity_poly.pdbx_strand_id
1 'polypeptide(L)'
;TSHAAVVARGMGKACVAGCSILNINAKKELISINDIELKKGDFITIDGGTGEVFLGKVPTIEPKMSKEFETLLSWANKIKRLGVYANADTPEDAKKARELGAEGIGLTRTEHMFMEQDRLPIVQKMIMADTKKSRAEALEKLLPMQKGDFLGILKVMEGLPVIIRLLDPPLHEFLPNLEDVLVEVNILKLKNADPDELAEKELLLAKIKSLYEMNPMLGLRGCRLGLLYPEIYEMQVEAIIEASIKLTKQGVKVKPEIMVPLISHANEFKPIYKKARKIA
;
A
#
# COMPACT_ATOMS: atom_id res chain seq x y z
N THR A 1 -3.77 0.91 -37.18
CA THR A 1 -3.91 1.12 -35.73
C THR A 1 -2.74 0.46 -35.03
N SER A 2 -1.92 1.21 -34.28
CA SER A 2 -0.73 0.66 -33.60
C SER A 2 -1.11 -0.08 -32.31
N HIS A 3 -0.34 -1.10 -31.96
CA HIS A 3 -0.50 -1.86 -30.71
C HIS A 3 -0.51 -0.93 -29.47
N ALA A 4 0.41 0.05 -29.43
CA ALA A 4 0.51 1.01 -28.34
C ALA A 4 -0.78 1.84 -28.16
N ALA A 5 -1.40 2.31 -29.25
CA ALA A 5 -2.61 3.13 -29.17
C ALA A 5 -3.82 2.33 -28.68
N VAL A 6 -3.93 1.04 -29.05
CA VAL A 6 -5.02 0.15 -28.61
C VAL A 6 -4.90 -0.14 -27.12
N VAL A 7 -3.70 -0.49 -26.66
CA VAL A 7 -3.43 -0.79 -25.25
C VAL A 7 -3.61 0.45 -24.37
N ALA A 8 -3.05 1.58 -24.76
CA ALA A 8 -3.15 2.81 -23.98
C ALA A 8 -4.60 3.29 -23.82
N ARG A 9 -5.42 3.17 -24.87
CA ARG A 9 -6.86 3.47 -24.81
C ARG A 9 -7.59 2.57 -23.83
N GLY A 10 -7.30 1.27 -23.81
CA GLY A 10 -7.88 0.34 -22.84
C GLY A 10 -7.48 0.63 -21.39
N MET A 11 -6.30 1.23 -21.17
CA MET A 11 -5.78 1.57 -19.85
C MET A 11 -6.13 3.00 -19.39
N GLY A 12 -6.78 3.81 -20.24
CA GLY A 12 -7.03 5.23 -19.95
C GLY A 12 -5.75 6.06 -19.78
N LYS A 13 -4.62 5.64 -20.39
CA LYS A 13 -3.35 6.37 -20.33
C LYS A 13 -3.15 7.21 -21.59
N ALA A 14 -2.62 8.42 -21.43
CA ALA A 14 -2.22 9.26 -22.55
C ALA A 14 -1.17 8.54 -23.41
N CYS A 15 -1.31 8.59 -24.73
CA CYS A 15 -0.40 7.97 -25.68
C CYS A 15 -0.30 8.78 -26.96
N VAL A 16 0.92 9.08 -27.36
CA VAL A 16 1.26 9.61 -28.69
C VAL A 16 2.00 8.50 -29.42
N ALA A 17 1.48 8.07 -30.58
CA ALA A 17 2.07 7.00 -31.38
C ALA A 17 2.38 7.50 -32.79
N GLY A 18 3.42 6.95 -33.41
CA GLY A 18 3.82 7.33 -34.77
C GLY A 18 4.62 8.62 -34.86
N CYS A 19 5.36 8.99 -33.82
CA CYS A 19 6.28 10.13 -33.85
C CYS A 19 7.49 9.80 -34.73
N SER A 20 7.43 10.12 -36.03
CA SER A 20 8.44 9.76 -37.03
C SER A 20 9.77 10.49 -36.87
N ILE A 21 9.77 11.65 -36.21
CA ILE A 21 10.95 12.48 -35.94
C ILE A 21 11.76 12.02 -34.72
N LEU A 22 11.23 11.06 -33.96
CA LEU A 22 11.87 10.53 -32.75
C LEU A 22 12.88 9.45 -33.11
N ASN A 23 14.13 9.64 -32.71
CA ASN A 23 15.18 8.63 -32.83
C ASN A 23 15.58 8.14 -31.44
N ILE A 24 15.58 6.82 -31.22
CA ILE A 24 15.81 6.22 -29.90
C ILE A 24 17.12 5.43 -29.92
N ASN A 25 18.08 5.84 -29.08
CA ASN A 25 19.31 5.10 -28.84
C ASN A 25 19.24 4.35 -27.51
N ALA A 26 18.73 3.12 -27.55
CA ALA A 26 18.55 2.28 -26.37
C ALA A 26 19.87 1.98 -25.62
N LYS A 27 21.01 1.86 -26.33
CA LYS A 27 22.31 1.55 -25.71
C LYS A 27 22.85 2.72 -24.88
N LYS A 28 22.60 3.95 -25.33
CA LYS A 28 23.06 5.16 -24.64
C LYS A 28 21.99 5.77 -23.73
N GLU A 29 20.80 5.17 -23.68
CA GLU A 29 19.64 5.68 -22.95
C GLU A 29 19.30 7.14 -23.32
N LEU A 30 19.32 7.44 -24.63
CA LEU A 30 19.09 8.76 -25.21
C LEU A 30 17.98 8.71 -26.26
N ILE A 31 17.19 9.77 -26.35
CA ILE A 31 16.30 10.05 -27.46
C ILE A 31 16.70 11.37 -28.12
N SER A 32 16.66 11.42 -29.45
CA SER A 32 16.88 12.66 -30.21
C SER A 32 15.66 13.01 -31.05
N ILE A 33 15.30 14.28 -31.05
CA ILE A 33 14.18 14.87 -31.79
C ILE A 33 14.73 16.11 -32.49
N ASN A 34 15.00 16.00 -33.80
CA ASN A 34 15.72 17.03 -34.55
C ASN A 34 17.06 17.40 -33.85
N ASP A 35 17.22 18.66 -33.45
CA ASP A 35 18.44 19.19 -32.81
C ASP A 35 18.44 19.00 -31.27
N ILE A 36 17.40 18.39 -30.69
CA ILE A 36 17.26 18.22 -29.25
C ILE A 36 17.63 16.79 -28.86
N GLU A 37 18.55 16.65 -27.91
CA GLU A 37 18.88 15.38 -27.25
C GLU A 37 18.34 15.37 -25.83
N LEU A 38 17.65 14.28 -25.46
CA LEU A 38 17.15 14.04 -24.11
C LEU A 38 17.72 12.73 -23.57
N LYS A 39 18.17 12.77 -22.32
CA LYS A 39 18.70 11.63 -21.59
C LYS A 39 17.62 11.01 -20.72
N LYS A 40 17.85 9.77 -20.31
CA LYS A 40 17.07 9.14 -19.26
C LYS A 40 17.03 10.02 -18.00
N GLY A 41 15.82 10.29 -17.53
CA GLY A 41 15.56 11.17 -16.38
C GLY A 41 15.09 12.57 -16.77
N ASP A 42 15.29 13.00 -18.01
CA ASP A 42 14.75 14.26 -18.51
C ASP A 42 13.21 14.18 -18.62
N PHE A 43 12.54 15.27 -18.28
CA PHE A 43 11.10 15.34 -18.32
C PHE A 43 10.59 15.71 -19.71
N ILE A 44 9.56 14.99 -20.14
CA ILE A 44 8.71 15.33 -21.28
C ILE A 44 7.25 15.30 -20.83
N THR A 45 6.42 16.09 -21.47
CA THR A 45 4.97 16.07 -21.28
C THR A 45 4.31 15.68 -22.60
N ILE A 46 3.29 14.80 -22.55
CA ILE A 46 2.55 14.36 -23.74
C ILE A 46 1.07 14.70 -23.61
N ASP A 47 0.46 15.15 -24.71
CA ASP A 47 -0.98 15.29 -24.83
C ASP A 47 -1.52 14.19 -25.76
N GLY A 48 -2.20 13.20 -25.19
CA GLY A 48 -2.79 12.09 -25.94
C GLY A 48 -4.04 12.47 -26.76
N GLY A 49 -4.61 13.66 -26.54
CA GLY A 49 -5.74 14.20 -27.28
C GLY A 49 -5.31 14.92 -28.56
N THR A 50 -4.30 15.80 -28.48
CA THR A 50 -3.78 16.54 -29.65
C THR A 50 -2.66 15.79 -30.39
N GLY A 51 -1.93 14.91 -29.69
CA GLY A 51 -0.75 14.24 -30.22
C GLY A 51 0.56 15.02 -30.01
N GLU A 52 0.53 16.11 -29.24
CA GLU A 52 1.69 16.97 -29.02
C GLU A 52 2.64 16.41 -27.94
N VAL A 53 3.92 16.73 -28.10
CA VAL A 53 4.99 16.38 -27.16
C VAL A 53 5.74 17.65 -26.80
N PHE A 54 5.77 17.97 -25.51
CA PHE A 54 6.37 19.18 -24.97
C PHE A 54 7.65 18.84 -24.19
N LEU A 55 8.66 19.70 -24.32
CA LEU A 55 9.87 19.61 -23.52
C LEU A 55 9.61 20.05 -22.08
N GLY A 56 10.15 19.29 -21.13
CA GLY A 56 10.04 19.58 -19.71
C GLY A 56 8.68 19.21 -19.11
N LYS A 57 8.43 19.76 -17.92
CA LYS A 57 7.17 19.60 -17.18
C LYS A 57 6.24 20.75 -17.52
N VAL A 58 5.19 20.48 -18.28
CA VAL A 58 4.11 21.46 -18.48
C VAL A 58 3.17 21.39 -17.26
N PRO A 59 2.77 22.53 -16.68
CA PRO A 59 1.79 22.54 -15.60
C PRO A 59 0.47 21.89 -16.04
N THR A 60 0.04 20.85 -15.33
CA THR A 60 -1.23 20.18 -15.58
C THR A 60 -2.34 20.82 -14.76
N ILE A 61 -3.52 20.96 -15.33
CA ILE A 61 -4.73 21.31 -14.59
C ILE A 61 -5.36 20.06 -13.98
N GLU A 62 -5.81 20.15 -12.74
CA GLU A 62 -6.64 19.08 -12.18
C GLU A 62 -7.96 19.00 -12.95
N PRO A 63 -8.34 17.80 -13.40
CA PRO A 63 -9.60 17.62 -14.11
C PRO A 63 -10.77 17.95 -13.19
N LYS A 64 -11.59 18.92 -13.60
CA LYS A 64 -12.84 19.25 -12.92
C LYS A 64 -13.98 18.44 -13.50
N MET A 65 -14.88 17.99 -12.64
CA MET A 65 -16.12 17.32 -13.04
C MET A 65 -16.99 18.32 -13.81
N SER A 66 -17.45 17.95 -15.01
CA SER A 66 -18.40 18.79 -15.74
C SER A 66 -19.80 18.69 -15.12
N LYS A 67 -20.64 19.71 -15.32
CA LYS A 67 -22.01 19.72 -14.82
C LYS A 67 -22.85 18.57 -15.39
N GLU A 68 -22.60 18.21 -16.64
CA GLU A 68 -23.25 17.08 -17.33
C GLU A 68 -22.91 15.76 -16.66
N PHE A 69 -21.63 15.59 -16.26
CA PHE A 69 -21.17 14.40 -15.58
C PHE A 69 -21.74 14.29 -14.16
N GLU A 70 -21.79 15.40 -13.40
CA GLU A 70 -22.47 15.44 -12.09
C GLU A 70 -23.96 15.09 -12.20
N THR A 71 -24.64 15.59 -13.23
CA THR A 71 -26.05 15.30 -13.50
C THR A 71 -26.26 13.81 -13.78
N LEU A 72 -25.42 13.22 -14.63
CA LEU A 72 -25.46 11.80 -14.94
C LEU A 72 -25.24 10.94 -13.68
N LEU A 73 -24.24 11.27 -12.87
CA LEU A 73 -23.96 10.57 -11.62
C LEU A 73 -25.11 10.72 -10.61
N SER A 74 -25.78 11.88 -10.58
CA SER A 74 -26.98 12.07 -9.75
C SER A 74 -28.11 11.12 -10.15
N TRP A 75 -28.37 10.96 -11.46
CA TRP A 75 -29.37 10.00 -11.94
C TRP A 75 -28.98 8.57 -11.63
N ALA A 76 -27.71 8.20 -11.86
CA ALA A 76 -27.19 6.89 -11.52
C ALA A 76 -27.34 6.59 -10.03
N ASN A 77 -27.02 7.55 -9.16
CA ASN A 77 -27.15 7.42 -7.70
C ASN A 77 -28.61 7.26 -7.23
N LYS A 78 -29.61 7.77 -7.96
CA LYS A 78 -31.03 7.58 -7.64
C LYS A 78 -31.56 6.19 -8.01
N ILE A 79 -30.98 5.57 -9.03
CA ILE A 79 -31.47 4.29 -9.58
C ILE A 79 -30.66 3.10 -9.04
N LYS A 80 -29.40 3.32 -8.66
CA LYS A 80 -28.52 2.24 -8.18
C LYS A 80 -29.13 1.56 -6.95
N ARG A 81 -28.97 0.24 -6.90
CA ARG A 81 -29.28 -0.58 -5.73
C ARG A 81 -28.03 -0.90 -4.89
N LEU A 82 -26.87 -1.01 -5.55
CA LEU A 82 -25.61 -1.32 -4.89
C LEU A 82 -24.96 -0.04 -4.35
N GLY A 83 -24.40 -0.14 -3.14
CA GLY A 83 -23.53 0.89 -2.61
C GLY A 83 -22.20 0.92 -3.37
N VAL A 84 -21.62 2.10 -3.53
CA VAL A 84 -20.30 2.29 -4.16
C VAL A 84 -19.31 2.69 -3.08
N TYR A 85 -18.47 1.75 -2.70
CA TYR A 85 -17.43 1.93 -1.70
C TYR A 85 -16.09 2.00 -2.42
N ALA A 86 -15.14 2.73 -1.83
CA ALA A 86 -13.79 2.83 -2.36
C ALA A 86 -12.83 1.86 -1.67
N ASN A 87 -11.77 1.51 -2.37
CA ASN A 87 -10.56 0.97 -1.75
C ASN A 87 -9.63 2.18 -1.51
N ALA A 88 -9.31 2.45 -0.25
CA ALA A 88 -8.47 3.59 0.12
C ALA A 88 -7.65 3.25 1.35
N ASP A 89 -6.34 3.47 1.24
CA ASP A 89 -5.37 3.09 2.26
C ASP A 89 -4.75 4.30 2.96
N THR A 90 -4.95 5.51 2.42
CA THR A 90 -4.45 6.77 2.96
C THR A 90 -5.58 7.79 3.19
N PRO A 91 -5.39 8.80 4.05
CA PRO A 91 -6.35 9.90 4.23
C PRO A 91 -6.65 10.65 2.93
N GLU A 92 -5.64 10.85 2.07
CA GLU A 92 -5.74 11.52 0.78
C GLU A 92 -6.62 10.72 -0.19
N ASP A 93 -6.40 9.39 -0.27
CA ASP A 93 -7.23 8.50 -1.10
C ASP A 93 -8.67 8.48 -0.61
N ALA A 94 -8.88 8.40 0.72
CA ALA A 94 -10.21 8.42 1.31
C ALA A 94 -10.94 9.74 1.02
N LYS A 95 -10.21 10.86 1.04
CA LYS A 95 -10.75 12.19 0.74
C LYS A 95 -11.20 12.28 -0.71
N LYS A 96 -10.34 11.86 -1.63
CA LYS A 96 -10.64 11.83 -3.06
C LYS A 96 -11.80 10.90 -3.38
N ALA A 97 -11.84 9.73 -2.76
CA ALA A 97 -12.96 8.79 -2.88
C ALA A 97 -14.27 9.44 -2.43
N ARG A 98 -14.28 10.13 -1.29
CA ARG A 98 -15.45 10.84 -0.78
C ARG A 98 -15.89 11.98 -1.71
N GLU A 99 -14.95 12.76 -2.25
CA GLU A 99 -15.22 13.83 -3.23
C GLU A 99 -15.87 13.29 -4.51
N LEU A 100 -15.50 12.07 -4.92
CA LEU A 100 -16.09 11.36 -6.07
C LEU A 100 -17.41 10.65 -5.74
N GLY A 101 -17.92 10.79 -4.51
CA GLY A 101 -19.22 10.27 -4.10
C GLY A 101 -19.21 8.84 -3.52
N ALA A 102 -18.05 8.35 -3.05
CA ALA A 102 -17.99 7.08 -2.34
C ALA A 102 -18.82 7.12 -1.06
N GLU A 103 -19.57 6.05 -0.79
CA GLU A 103 -20.49 5.91 0.35
C GLU A 103 -19.83 5.31 1.59
N GLY A 104 -18.52 5.09 1.52
CA GLY A 104 -17.72 4.44 2.54
C GLY A 104 -16.42 3.89 1.95
N ILE A 105 -15.56 3.38 2.82
CA ILE A 105 -14.38 2.62 2.41
C ILE A 105 -14.68 1.14 2.60
N GLY A 106 -14.63 0.38 1.51
CA GLY A 106 -14.93 -1.05 1.48
C GLY A 106 -13.72 -1.92 1.81
N LEU A 107 -12.53 -1.36 1.64
CA LEU A 107 -11.27 -2.01 1.97
C LEU A 107 -10.18 -0.95 2.20
N THR A 108 -9.73 -0.85 3.44
CA THR A 108 -8.44 -0.26 3.81
C THR A 108 -7.45 -1.38 4.09
N ARG A 109 -6.38 -1.40 3.30
CA ARG A 109 -5.25 -2.33 3.43
C ARG A 109 -4.24 -1.75 4.40
N THR A 110 -4.08 -2.41 5.54
CA THR A 110 -3.15 -1.94 6.58
C THR A 110 -1.68 -2.15 6.21
N GLU A 111 -1.40 -2.83 5.12
CA GLU A 111 -0.07 -3.35 4.82
C GLU A 111 0.78 -2.33 4.07
N HIS A 112 0.11 -1.50 3.28
CA HIS A 112 0.71 -0.29 2.72
C HIS A 112 1.16 0.67 3.84
N MET A 113 0.40 0.74 4.94
CA MET A 113 0.78 1.54 6.11
C MET A 113 2.01 0.99 6.85
N PHE A 114 2.44 -0.24 6.60
CA PHE A 114 3.65 -0.82 7.19
C PHE A 114 4.89 -0.69 6.28
N MET A 115 4.68 -0.44 4.98
CA MET A 115 5.75 -0.34 3.98
C MET A 115 6.34 1.08 3.87
N GLU A 116 5.82 2.07 4.61
CA GLU A 116 6.41 3.41 4.67
C GLU A 116 7.86 3.37 5.20
N GLN A 117 8.72 4.23 4.65
CA GLN A 117 10.18 4.16 4.84
C GLN A 117 10.63 4.24 6.30
N ASP A 118 9.92 5.01 7.13
CA ASP A 118 10.18 5.19 8.54
C ASP A 118 9.68 4.03 9.42
N ARG A 119 8.73 3.24 8.90
CA ARG A 119 8.10 2.12 9.62
C ARG A 119 8.73 0.78 9.29
N LEU A 120 9.20 0.62 8.05
CA LEU A 120 9.81 -0.61 7.56
C LEU A 120 10.91 -1.15 8.51
N PRO A 121 11.84 -0.33 9.06
CA PRO A 121 12.83 -0.81 10.01
C PRO A 121 12.23 -1.34 11.33
N ILE A 122 11.10 -0.80 11.76
CA ILE A 122 10.40 -1.23 12.98
C ILE A 122 9.68 -2.56 12.72
N VAL A 123 9.05 -2.70 11.56
CA VAL A 123 8.43 -3.96 11.10
C VAL A 123 9.49 -5.06 10.96
N GLN A 124 10.65 -4.76 10.40
CA GLN A 124 11.77 -5.71 10.32
C GLN A 124 12.23 -6.14 11.72
N LYS A 125 12.37 -5.20 12.67
CA LYS A 125 12.67 -5.54 14.07
C LYS A 125 11.61 -6.46 14.71
N MET A 126 10.34 -6.21 14.43
CA MET A 126 9.23 -7.07 14.87
C MET A 126 9.35 -8.49 14.29
N ILE A 127 9.74 -8.62 13.03
CA ILE A 127 9.91 -9.91 12.35
C ILE A 127 11.13 -10.67 12.90
N MET A 128 12.23 -9.96 13.14
CA MET A 128 13.46 -10.53 13.69
C MET A 128 13.31 -10.94 15.16
N ALA A 129 12.31 -10.44 15.88
CA ALA A 129 12.07 -10.75 17.28
C ALA A 129 11.71 -12.24 17.51
N ASP A 130 12.50 -12.91 18.36
CA ASP A 130 12.30 -14.32 18.72
C ASP A 130 11.38 -14.54 19.93
N THR A 131 11.15 -13.50 20.74
CA THR A 131 10.24 -13.56 21.89
C THR A 131 9.01 -12.69 21.69
N LYS A 132 7.91 -13.09 22.31
CA LYS A 132 6.68 -12.26 22.36
C LYS A 132 6.94 -10.88 22.96
N LYS A 133 7.81 -10.79 23.97
CA LYS A 133 8.16 -9.52 24.63
C LYS A 133 8.89 -8.57 23.66
N SER A 134 9.95 -9.04 23.01
CA SER A 134 10.68 -8.23 22.03
C SER A 134 9.81 -7.83 20.83
N ARG A 135 8.85 -8.68 20.44
CA ARG A 135 7.89 -8.34 19.39
C ARG A 135 6.93 -7.24 19.84
N ALA A 136 6.43 -7.31 21.07
CA ALA A 136 5.57 -6.29 21.65
C ALA A 136 6.25 -4.92 21.70
N GLU A 137 7.55 -4.85 22.06
CA GLU A 137 8.32 -3.60 22.07
C GLU A 137 8.42 -2.93 20.69
N ALA A 138 8.50 -3.73 19.61
CA ALA A 138 8.45 -3.21 18.25
C ALA A 138 7.05 -2.75 17.85
N LEU A 139 6.02 -3.51 18.26
CA LEU A 139 4.61 -3.18 18.02
C LEU A 139 4.16 -1.91 18.74
N GLU A 140 4.66 -1.65 19.96
CA GLU A 140 4.40 -0.40 20.71
C GLU A 140 4.87 0.84 19.95
N LYS A 141 5.93 0.72 19.14
CA LYS A 141 6.41 1.81 18.28
C LYS A 141 5.55 2.00 17.03
N LEU A 142 4.97 0.92 16.51
CA LEU A 142 4.07 0.95 15.34
C LEU A 142 2.67 1.46 15.70
N LEU A 143 2.20 1.20 16.92
CA LEU A 143 0.89 1.60 17.42
C LEU A 143 0.56 3.08 17.18
N PRO A 144 1.38 4.07 17.61
CA PRO A 144 1.07 5.48 17.41
C PRO A 144 1.06 5.89 15.93
N MET A 145 1.87 5.25 15.09
CA MET A 145 1.93 5.51 13.65
C MET A 145 0.63 5.06 12.97
N GLN A 146 0.22 3.80 13.19
CA GLN A 146 -1.04 3.27 12.64
C GLN A 146 -2.26 4.04 13.17
N LYS A 147 -2.27 4.38 14.45
CA LYS A 147 -3.32 5.21 15.05
C LYS A 147 -3.41 6.56 14.33
N GLY A 148 -2.28 7.15 13.95
CA GLY A 148 -2.23 8.38 13.14
C GLY A 148 -2.96 8.24 11.80
N ASP A 149 -2.72 7.15 11.08
CA ASP A 149 -3.37 6.90 9.79
C ASP A 149 -4.87 6.72 9.94
N PHE A 150 -5.29 5.89 10.91
CA PHE A 150 -6.71 5.67 11.17
C PHE A 150 -7.42 6.94 11.63
N LEU A 151 -6.75 7.81 12.40
CA LEU A 151 -7.29 9.13 12.75
C LEU A 151 -7.54 9.97 11.50
N GLY A 152 -6.61 9.97 10.54
CA GLY A 152 -6.77 10.68 9.27
C GLY A 152 -7.94 10.12 8.45
N ILE A 153 -7.94 8.82 8.19
CA ILE A 153 -8.95 8.14 7.36
C ILE A 153 -10.35 8.26 7.98
N LEU A 154 -10.52 7.93 9.26
CA LEU A 154 -11.81 7.95 9.92
C LEU A 154 -12.38 9.36 10.04
N LYS A 155 -11.53 10.38 10.22
CA LYS A 155 -11.96 11.78 10.24
C LYS A 155 -12.45 12.23 8.87
N VAL A 156 -11.71 11.90 7.81
CA VAL A 156 -12.10 12.23 6.43
C VAL A 156 -13.41 11.53 6.03
N MET A 157 -13.69 10.36 6.61
CA MET A 157 -14.90 9.57 6.34
C MET A 157 -16.00 9.76 7.38
N GLU A 158 -16.03 10.91 8.07
CA GLU A 158 -17.08 11.21 9.06
C GLU A 158 -18.49 10.90 8.55
N GLY A 159 -19.22 10.08 9.31
CA GLY A 159 -20.59 9.62 9.06
C GLY A 159 -20.71 8.35 8.20
N LEU A 160 -19.62 7.96 7.52
CA LEU A 160 -19.57 6.84 6.58
C LEU A 160 -18.80 5.64 7.18
N PRO A 161 -19.17 4.40 6.80
CA PRO A 161 -18.45 3.20 7.22
C PRO A 161 -17.04 3.12 6.61
N VAL A 162 -16.10 2.61 7.40
CA VAL A 162 -14.70 2.36 6.99
C VAL A 162 -14.32 0.95 7.38
N ILE A 163 -14.21 0.06 6.38
CA ILE A 163 -13.84 -1.34 6.55
C ILE A 163 -12.32 -1.49 6.48
N ILE A 164 -11.71 -1.83 7.60
CA ILE A 164 -10.26 -1.94 7.78
C ILE A 164 -9.86 -3.41 7.84
N ARG A 165 -9.05 -3.85 6.88
CA ARG A 165 -8.55 -5.22 6.84
C ARG A 165 -7.25 -5.33 7.62
N LEU A 166 -7.20 -6.28 8.55
CA LEU A 166 -5.99 -6.62 9.29
C LEU A 166 -4.90 -7.17 8.34
N LEU A 167 -3.66 -7.25 8.84
CA LEU A 167 -2.47 -7.63 8.06
C LEU A 167 -2.64 -8.96 7.29
N ASP A 168 -2.50 -8.92 5.97
CA ASP A 168 -2.68 -10.06 5.05
C ASP A 168 -1.41 -10.69 4.46
N PRO A 169 -0.33 -9.97 4.08
CA PRO A 169 0.83 -10.54 3.42
C PRO A 169 1.68 -11.33 4.41
N PRO A 170 2.43 -12.32 3.90
CA PRO A 170 3.44 -13.03 4.67
C PRO A 170 4.57 -12.09 5.09
N LEU A 171 5.20 -12.39 6.23
CA LEU A 171 6.21 -11.51 6.83
C LEU A 171 7.45 -11.31 5.96
N HIS A 172 7.78 -12.27 5.08
CA HIS A 172 8.94 -12.17 4.21
C HIS A 172 8.81 -11.04 3.17
N GLU A 173 7.60 -10.53 2.88
CA GLU A 173 7.41 -9.38 1.97
C GLU A 173 7.94 -8.05 2.56
N PHE A 174 8.18 -7.99 3.87
CA PHE A 174 8.78 -6.81 4.53
C PHE A 174 10.30 -6.94 4.70
N LEU A 175 10.88 -8.08 4.35
CA LEU A 175 12.32 -8.33 4.41
C LEU A 175 12.97 -8.08 3.04
N PRO A 176 14.28 -7.75 3.00
CA PRO A 176 15.01 -7.68 1.75
C PRO A 176 15.00 -9.02 1.01
N ASN A 177 15.20 -9.00 -0.31
CA ASN A 177 15.24 -10.21 -1.12
C ASN A 177 16.35 -11.17 -0.66
N LEU A 178 16.03 -12.47 -0.66
CA LEU A 178 16.95 -13.52 -0.26
C LEU A 178 18.25 -13.51 -1.07
N GLU A 179 18.16 -13.31 -2.40
CA GLU A 179 19.31 -13.31 -3.30
C GLU A 179 20.24 -12.13 -3.00
N ASP A 180 19.70 -10.94 -2.79
CA ASP A 180 20.46 -9.73 -2.49
C ASP A 180 21.24 -9.89 -1.18
N VAL A 181 20.57 -10.35 -0.12
CA VAL A 181 21.21 -10.56 1.20
C VAL A 181 22.25 -11.68 1.13
N LEU A 182 22.00 -12.74 0.35
CA LEU A 182 22.98 -13.82 0.15
C LEU A 182 24.26 -13.30 -0.52
N VAL A 183 24.12 -12.46 -1.54
CA VAL A 183 25.26 -11.81 -2.21
C VAL A 183 26.01 -10.90 -1.25
N GLU A 184 25.31 -10.07 -0.48
CA GLU A 184 25.90 -9.19 0.53
C GLU A 184 26.74 -9.98 1.56
N VAL A 185 26.17 -11.05 2.14
CA VAL A 185 26.87 -11.92 3.11
C VAL A 185 28.13 -12.52 2.49
N ASN A 186 28.07 -13.02 1.25
CA ASN A 186 29.23 -13.59 0.58
C ASN A 186 30.32 -12.55 0.30
N ILE A 187 29.95 -11.33 -0.08
CA ILE A 187 30.90 -10.23 -0.27
C ILE A 187 31.59 -9.87 1.05
N LEU A 188 30.83 -9.76 2.15
CA LEU A 188 31.38 -9.46 3.48
C LEU A 188 32.38 -10.53 3.95
N LYS A 189 32.07 -11.81 3.71
CA LYS A 189 32.98 -12.93 3.98
C LYS A 189 34.28 -12.84 3.18
N LEU A 190 34.20 -12.53 1.89
CA LEU A 190 35.38 -12.42 1.02
C LEU A 190 36.25 -11.22 1.38
N LYS A 191 35.65 -10.13 1.85
CA LYS A 191 36.34 -8.90 2.22
C LYS A 191 36.91 -8.91 3.64
N ASN A 192 36.70 -9.97 4.43
CA ASN A 192 37.01 -10.00 5.86
C ASN A 192 36.48 -8.73 6.56
N ALA A 193 35.21 -8.41 6.30
CA ALA A 193 34.54 -7.28 6.92
C ALA A 193 34.40 -7.47 8.45
N ASP A 194 33.89 -6.45 9.13
CA ASP A 194 33.67 -6.46 10.57
C ASP A 194 32.86 -7.71 11.00
N PRO A 195 33.36 -8.53 11.96
CA PRO A 195 32.65 -9.70 12.45
C PRO A 195 31.23 -9.41 12.94
N ASP A 196 30.98 -8.24 13.52
CA ASP A 196 29.66 -7.87 14.04
C ASP A 196 28.66 -7.60 12.90
N GLU A 197 29.08 -6.89 11.85
CA GLU A 197 28.28 -6.64 10.65
C GLU A 197 27.96 -7.95 9.91
N LEU A 198 28.95 -8.85 9.81
CA LEU A 198 28.75 -10.16 9.20
C LEU A 198 27.74 -11.00 10.00
N ALA A 199 27.86 -11.02 11.33
CA ALA A 199 26.94 -11.77 12.19
C ALA A 199 25.49 -11.26 12.08
N GLU A 200 25.29 -9.94 12.00
CA GLU A 200 23.95 -9.35 11.80
C GLU A 200 23.35 -9.79 10.46
N LYS A 201 24.12 -9.72 9.37
CA LYS A 201 23.66 -10.11 8.03
C LYS A 201 23.42 -11.62 7.92
N GLU A 202 24.20 -12.44 8.60
CA GLU A 202 23.97 -13.89 8.67
C GLU A 202 22.68 -14.23 9.43
N LEU A 203 22.40 -13.53 10.53
CA LEU A 203 21.15 -13.69 11.28
C LEU A 203 19.94 -13.29 10.42
N LEU A 204 20.03 -12.17 9.71
CA LEU A 204 19.00 -11.73 8.77
C LEU A 204 18.77 -12.78 7.68
N LEU A 205 19.84 -13.30 7.07
CA LEU A 205 19.77 -14.33 6.05
C LEU A 205 19.10 -15.62 6.58
N ALA A 206 19.45 -16.04 7.80
CA ALA A 206 18.85 -17.20 8.45
C ALA A 206 17.34 -16.99 8.68
N LYS A 207 16.94 -15.78 9.10
CA LYS A 207 15.52 -15.43 9.29
C LYS A 207 14.75 -15.43 7.98
N ILE A 208 15.29 -14.80 6.93
CA ILE A 208 14.68 -14.78 5.58
C ILE A 208 14.47 -16.22 5.08
N LYS A 209 15.48 -17.09 5.21
CA LYS A 209 15.37 -18.51 4.84
C LYS A 209 14.30 -19.25 5.65
N SER A 210 14.17 -18.96 6.94
CA SER A 210 13.15 -19.59 7.79
C SER A 210 11.71 -19.18 7.43
N LEU A 211 11.54 -17.97 6.90
CA LEU A 211 10.25 -17.43 6.46
C LEU A 211 10.03 -17.61 4.95
N TYR A 212 10.98 -18.21 4.24
CA TYR A 212 10.87 -18.44 2.81
C TYR A 212 9.82 -19.52 2.54
N GLU A 213 8.89 -19.21 1.65
CA GLU A 213 7.82 -20.11 1.25
C GLU A 213 7.89 -20.34 -0.26
N MET A 214 7.72 -21.61 -0.68
CA MET A 214 7.65 -21.92 -2.12
C MET A 214 6.43 -21.27 -2.79
N ASN A 215 5.31 -21.13 -2.06
CA ASN A 215 4.06 -20.56 -2.56
C ASN A 215 3.51 -19.52 -1.57
N PRO A 216 4.04 -18.29 -1.55
CA PRO A 216 3.63 -17.24 -0.60
C PRO A 216 2.12 -16.93 -0.59
N MET A 217 1.45 -17.08 -1.74
CA MET A 217 0.00 -16.86 -1.82
C MET A 217 -0.82 -17.84 -0.96
N LEU A 218 -0.29 -19.03 -0.68
CA LEU A 218 -0.96 -20.09 0.08
C LEU A 218 -0.33 -20.35 1.44
N GLY A 219 0.67 -19.56 1.84
CA GLY A 219 1.48 -19.80 3.03
C GLY A 219 0.96 -19.16 4.32
N LEU A 220 1.90 -18.77 5.19
CA LEU A 220 1.67 -18.20 6.51
C LEU A 220 1.36 -16.70 6.39
N ARG A 221 0.10 -16.42 6.12
CA ARG A 221 -0.40 -15.07 5.85
C ARG A 221 -1.83 -14.89 6.39
N GLY A 222 -2.34 -13.67 6.39
CA GLY A 222 -3.69 -13.33 6.86
C GLY A 222 -4.03 -13.89 8.24
N CYS A 223 -5.24 -14.45 8.41
CA CYS A 223 -5.69 -14.97 9.70
C CYS A 223 -4.73 -15.99 10.33
N ARG A 224 -3.99 -16.77 9.53
CA ARG A 224 -3.03 -17.77 10.03
C ARG A 224 -1.88 -17.10 10.77
N LEU A 225 -1.41 -15.98 10.23
CA LEU A 225 -0.40 -15.14 10.88
C LEU A 225 -0.95 -14.55 12.19
N GLY A 226 -2.18 -14.02 12.17
CA GLY A 226 -2.84 -13.49 13.37
C GLY A 226 -3.18 -14.54 14.44
N LEU A 227 -3.29 -15.82 14.06
CA LEU A 227 -3.42 -16.92 15.02
C LEU A 227 -2.08 -17.27 15.67
N LEU A 228 -0.99 -17.27 14.90
CA LEU A 228 0.35 -17.61 15.36
C LEU A 228 0.97 -16.47 16.18
N TYR A 229 0.78 -15.22 15.76
CA TYR A 229 1.29 -14.01 16.40
C TYR A 229 0.14 -13.04 16.72
N PRO A 230 -0.69 -13.34 17.72
CA PRO A 230 -1.88 -12.55 17.99
C PRO A 230 -1.61 -11.10 18.35
N GLU A 231 -0.48 -10.81 18.98
CA GLU A 231 -0.07 -9.45 19.34
C GLU A 231 -0.05 -8.49 18.14
N ILE A 232 0.17 -8.98 16.91
CA ILE A 232 0.11 -8.15 15.70
C ILE A 232 -1.31 -7.62 15.49
N TYR A 233 -2.30 -8.51 15.50
CA TYR A 233 -3.71 -8.12 15.35
C TYR A 233 -4.23 -7.37 16.58
N GLU A 234 -3.76 -7.72 17.78
CA GLU A 234 -4.11 -7.01 19.01
C GLU A 234 -3.68 -5.53 18.90
N MET A 235 -2.46 -5.25 18.46
CA MET A 235 -1.97 -3.88 18.21
C MET A 235 -2.80 -3.14 17.15
N GLN A 236 -3.11 -3.79 16.02
CA GLN A 236 -3.91 -3.14 14.96
C GLN A 236 -5.33 -2.80 15.45
N VAL A 237 -5.97 -3.71 16.18
CA VAL A 237 -7.31 -3.46 16.76
C VAL A 237 -7.23 -2.32 17.76
N GLU A 238 -6.21 -2.29 18.62
CA GLU A 238 -5.98 -1.21 19.57
C GLU A 238 -5.83 0.15 18.84
N ALA A 239 -5.00 0.23 17.80
CA ALA A 239 -4.84 1.44 17.00
C ALA A 239 -6.17 1.95 16.42
N ILE A 240 -6.99 1.05 15.86
CA ILE A 240 -8.31 1.37 15.27
C ILE A 240 -9.25 1.92 16.35
N ILE A 241 -9.34 1.23 17.49
CA ILE A 241 -10.27 1.58 18.58
C ILE A 241 -9.83 2.89 19.25
N GLU A 242 -8.54 3.06 19.53
CA GLU A 242 -8.04 4.29 20.12
C GLU A 242 -8.23 5.51 19.22
N ALA A 243 -8.01 5.36 17.90
CA ALA A 243 -8.29 6.39 16.92
C ALA A 243 -9.78 6.77 16.92
N SER A 244 -10.64 5.75 16.94
CA SER A 244 -12.10 5.91 16.94
C SER A 244 -12.60 6.62 18.21
N ILE A 245 -12.12 6.22 19.39
CA ILE A 245 -12.45 6.86 20.67
C ILE A 245 -12.00 8.32 20.67
N LYS A 246 -10.78 8.61 20.20
CA LYS A 246 -10.24 9.98 20.15
C LYS A 246 -11.10 10.89 19.27
N LEU A 247 -11.53 10.41 18.10
CA LEU A 247 -12.42 11.16 17.20
C LEU A 247 -13.83 11.32 17.76
N THR A 248 -14.36 10.27 18.39
CA THR A 248 -15.69 10.32 19.02
C THR A 248 -15.73 11.36 20.15
N LYS A 249 -14.68 11.44 20.97
CA LYS A 249 -14.52 12.48 22.00
C LYS A 249 -14.44 13.90 21.42
N GLN A 250 -14.02 14.04 20.17
CA GLN A 250 -14.01 15.31 19.42
C GLN A 250 -15.35 15.61 18.72
N GLY A 251 -16.36 14.76 18.89
CA GLY A 251 -17.69 14.92 18.27
C GLY A 251 -17.79 14.39 16.83
N VAL A 252 -16.73 13.77 16.30
CA VAL A 252 -16.72 13.20 14.94
C VAL A 252 -17.43 11.85 14.95
N LYS A 253 -18.42 11.68 14.05
CA LYS A 253 -19.14 10.39 13.90
C LYS A 253 -18.31 9.39 13.10
N VAL A 254 -17.70 8.42 13.76
CA VAL A 254 -16.92 7.36 13.13
C VAL A 254 -17.67 6.02 13.13
N LYS A 255 -17.45 5.20 12.08
CA LYS A 255 -18.03 3.86 11.92
C LYS A 255 -16.98 2.86 11.45
N PRO A 256 -15.99 2.50 12.29
CA PRO A 256 -14.98 1.51 11.93
C PRO A 256 -15.59 0.10 11.87
N GLU A 257 -15.22 -0.66 10.84
CA GLU A 257 -15.50 -2.09 10.74
C GLU A 257 -14.18 -2.84 10.56
N ILE A 258 -13.96 -3.91 11.32
CA ILE A 258 -12.69 -4.66 11.31
C ILE A 258 -12.89 -5.96 10.53
N MET A 259 -12.13 -6.14 9.45
CA MET A 259 -12.18 -7.29 8.57
C MET A 259 -10.95 -8.19 8.79
N VAL A 260 -11.19 -9.48 9.01
CA VAL A 260 -10.13 -10.50 9.14
C VAL A 260 -9.89 -11.17 7.78
N PRO A 261 -8.67 -11.12 7.21
CA PRO A 261 -8.39 -11.71 5.90
C PRO A 261 -8.27 -13.23 5.95
N LEU A 262 -8.53 -13.87 4.80
CA LEU A 262 -8.25 -15.30 4.51
C LEU A 262 -8.87 -16.35 5.44
N ILE A 263 -10.01 -16.02 6.06
CA ILE A 263 -10.79 -17.00 6.81
C ILE A 263 -11.37 -18.05 5.86
N SER A 264 -11.09 -19.32 6.13
CA SER A 264 -11.66 -20.47 5.42
C SER A 264 -12.62 -21.27 6.30
N HIS A 265 -12.46 -21.21 7.61
CA HIS A 265 -13.28 -21.94 8.57
C HIS A 265 -13.64 -21.08 9.80
N ALA A 266 -14.86 -21.27 10.34
CA ALA A 266 -15.36 -20.49 11.47
C ALA A 266 -14.47 -20.58 12.72
N ASN A 267 -13.75 -21.69 12.91
CA ASN A 267 -12.84 -21.87 14.04
C ASN A 267 -11.53 -21.07 13.92
N GLU A 268 -11.16 -20.59 12.73
CA GLU A 268 -10.06 -19.63 12.56
C GLU A 268 -10.51 -18.23 13.02
N PHE A 269 -11.76 -17.88 12.74
CA PHE A 269 -12.31 -16.56 13.06
C PHE A 269 -12.60 -16.36 14.55
N LYS A 270 -13.24 -17.35 15.21
CA LYS A 270 -13.66 -17.28 16.63
C LYS A 270 -12.58 -16.77 17.60
N PRO A 271 -11.34 -17.33 17.62
CA PRO A 271 -10.31 -16.86 18.55
C PRO A 271 -9.86 -15.42 18.26
N ILE A 272 -9.72 -15.06 16.98
CA ILE A 272 -9.36 -13.70 16.56
C ILE A 272 -10.46 -12.72 17.00
N TYR A 273 -11.72 -13.05 16.72
CA TYR A 273 -12.87 -12.26 17.11
C TYR A 273 -12.94 -12.05 18.63
N LYS A 274 -12.76 -13.11 19.42
CA LYS A 274 -12.79 -13.03 20.88
C LYS A 274 -11.71 -12.11 21.43
N LYS A 275 -10.51 -12.13 20.82
CA LYS A 275 -9.40 -11.24 21.19
C LYS A 275 -9.69 -9.80 20.81
N ALA A 276 -10.11 -9.55 19.57
CA ALA A 276 -10.48 -8.22 19.11
C ALA A 276 -11.58 -7.58 19.98
N ARG A 277 -12.61 -8.37 20.34
CA ARG A 277 -13.69 -7.95 21.25
C ARG A 277 -13.28 -7.74 22.70
N LYS A 278 -12.12 -8.24 23.14
CA LYS A 278 -11.60 -7.96 24.47
C LYS A 278 -10.90 -6.59 24.52
N ILE A 279 -10.36 -6.15 23.39
CA ILE A 279 -9.65 -4.88 23.23
C ILE A 279 -10.65 -3.74 22.98
N ALA A 280 -11.64 -3.98 22.12
CA ALA A 280 -12.71 -3.05 21.79
C ALA A 280 -13.76 -2.93 22.91
#